data_AF-A0A8J3BJF1-F1
#
_entry.id   AF-A0A8J3BJF1-F1
#
_cell.length_a   1.000
_cell.length_b   1.000
_cell.length_c   1.000
_cell.angle_alpha   90.00
_cell.angle_beta   90.00
_cell.angle_gamma   90.00
#
_symmetry.space_group_name_H-M   'P 1'
#
loop_
_entity.id
_entity.type
_entity.pdbx_description
1 polymer ?
#
loop_
_entity_poly.entity_id
_entity_poly.type
_entity_poly.pdbx_seq_one_letter_code
_entity_poly.pdbx_strand_id
1 'polypeptide(L)'
;MSTSARQQEADRASIAFHLALTRIGAKTIADALRLWTNVPPTRTAAVSATWLRQAIHLVMTRRARARDLAMAYYRLARALRTGRTVADPRRPEPRYVTLDMLRREFNALSGKPAAPEPNDNEDQDQDQDQEEDEGGRDDANTAIEIEEGGEDAEADRILVEEIAALDRRERERERAAEAEAKTALEQLGTGNLDRKLGKTDTSASGDDVDAARDQAHRKAGTRQAATAERIVLDGGRGQLWTLTETDRRVIGYARVSRSGTPCGWCAMLISRGAVYRSRRSATHADGDRYHDNCHCYAEPLYSRQQMGSDLFDLNRQYAADWPRVTRGLSGARALSAWRRHIRQQQRRAQEARRTSVQEA
;
A
#
# COMPACT_ATOMS: atom_id res chain seq x y z
N MET A 1 10.11 24.87 -7.98
CA MET A 1 10.16 24.00 -6.77
C MET A 1 8.73 23.81 -6.27
N SER A 2 8.38 22.68 -5.63
CA SER A 2 7.03 22.46 -5.10
C SER A 2 6.71 23.45 -3.98
N THR A 3 5.50 24.04 -4.02
CA THR A 3 4.99 24.90 -2.94
C THR A 3 4.77 24.11 -1.64
N SER A 4 4.71 24.80 -0.50
CA SER A 4 4.42 24.19 0.81
C SER A 4 3.06 23.47 0.80
N ALA A 5 2.03 24.08 0.20
CA ALA A 5 0.70 23.48 0.07
C ALA A 5 0.73 22.14 -0.70
N ARG A 6 1.44 22.08 -1.83
CA ARG A 6 1.61 20.83 -2.60
C ARG A 6 2.41 19.78 -1.81
N GLN A 7 3.40 20.19 -1.01
CA GLN A 7 4.15 19.27 -0.15
C GLN A 7 3.26 18.64 0.94
N GLN A 8 2.44 19.44 1.62
CA GLN A 8 1.49 18.96 2.62
C GLN A 8 0.38 18.09 2.00
N GLU A 9 -0.07 18.42 0.78
CA GLU A 9 -0.98 17.56 0.03
C GLU A 9 -0.38 16.19 -0.27
N ALA A 10 0.89 16.14 -0.68
CA ALA A 10 1.58 14.87 -0.93
C ALA A 10 1.74 14.03 0.36
N ASP A 11 1.99 14.66 1.51
CA ASP A 11 2.00 13.97 2.81
C ASP A 11 0.61 13.40 3.15
N ARG A 12 -0.47 14.17 2.94
CA ARG A 12 -1.85 13.71 3.12
C ARG A 12 -2.21 12.57 2.16
N ALA A 13 -1.72 12.61 0.92
CA ALA A 13 -1.90 11.55 -0.07
C ALA A 13 -1.18 10.26 0.36
N SER A 14 0.04 10.35 0.92
CA SER A 14 0.74 9.21 1.49
C SER A 14 -0.08 8.58 2.62
N ILE A 15 -0.51 9.35 3.62
CA ILE A 15 -1.36 8.86 4.72
C ILE A 15 -2.62 8.15 4.19
N ALA A 16 -3.33 8.76 3.24
CA ALA A 16 -4.53 8.19 2.65
C ALA A 16 -4.25 6.87 1.90
N PHE A 17 -3.15 6.80 1.15
CA PHE A 17 -2.70 5.60 0.46
C PHE A 17 -2.49 4.46 1.45
N HIS A 18 -1.82 4.72 2.58
CA HIS A 18 -1.59 3.71 3.62
C HIS A 18 -2.85 3.25 4.34
N LEU A 19 -3.80 4.14 4.58
CA LEU A 19 -5.09 3.78 5.15
C LEU A 19 -5.86 2.87 4.19
N ALA A 20 -5.95 3.24 2.91
CA ALA A 20 -6.61 2.43 1.89
C ALA A 20 -5.95 1.05 1.74
N LEU A 21 -4.62 1.00 1.68
CA LEU A 21 -3.85 -0.24 1.61
C LEU A 21 -4.05 -1.11 2.88
N THR A 22 -4.18 -0.50 4.06
CA THR A 22 -4.51 -1.21 5.31
C THR A 22 -5.90 -1.83 5.27
N ARG A 23 -6.89 -1.14 4.71
CA ARG A 23 -8.25 -1.69 4.52
C ARG A 23 -8.25 -2.91 3.59
N ILE A 24 -7.48 -2.85 2.49
CA ILE A 24 -7.30 -3.98 1.57
C ILE A 24 -6.71 -5.18 2.32
N GLY A 25 -5.67 -4.96 3.13
CA GLY A 25 -5.04 -6.01 3.95
C GLY A 25 -6.01 -6.64 4.95
N ALA A 26 -6.68 -5.82 5.77
CA ALA A 26 -7.65 -6.29 6.76
C ALA A 26 -8.78 -7.12 6.12
N LYS A 27 -9.33 -6.65 4.99
CA LYS A 27 -10.34 -7.41 4.24
C LYS A 27 -9.77 -8.73 3.70
N THR A 28 -8.51 -8.75 3.27
CA THR A 28 -7.81 -9.98 2.82
C THR A 28 -7.73 -11.03 3.91
N ILE A 29 -7.37 -10.64 5.14
CA ILE A 29 -7.35 -11.56 6.27
C ILE A 29 -8.75 -12.13 6.52
N ALA A 30 -9.76 -11.26 6.60
CA ALA A 30 -11.13 -11.70 6.88
C ALA A 30 -11.66 -12.70 5.85
N ASP A 31 -11.46 -12.42 4.56
CA ASP A 31 -11.96 -13.29 3.50
C ASP A 31 -11.11 -14.55 3.31
N ALA A 32 -9.79 -14.48 3.55
CA ALA A 32 -8.94 -15.67 3.56
C ALA A 32 -9.30 -16.63 4.71
N LEU A 33 -9.65 -16.10 5.89
CA LEU A 33 -10.15 -16.90 7.01
C LEU A 33 -11.53 -17.48 6.72
N ARG A 34 -12.44 -16.70 6.12
CA ARG A 34 -13.75 -17.20 5.68
C ARG A 34 -13.62 -18.30 4.63
N LEU A 35 -12.71 -18.14 3.67
CA LEU A 35 -12.46 -19.17 2.67
C LEU A 35 -11.91 -20.47 3.32
N TRP A 36 -11.08 -20.31 4.36
CA TRP A 36 -10.51 -21.43 5.11
C TRP A 36 -11.54 -22.24 5.89
N THR A 37 -12.70 -21.68 6.28
CA THR A 37 -13.74 -22.46 6.98
C THR A 37 -14.30 -23.60 6.13
N ASN A 38 -14.12 -23.54 4.81
CA ASN A 38 -14.54 -24.59 3.88
C ASN A 38 -13.54 -25.76 3.79
N VAL A 39 -12.47 -25.76 4.61
CA VAL A 39 -11.36 -26.72 4.56
C VAL A 39 -11.38 -27.59 5.83
N PRO A 40 -12.26 -28.61 5.91
CA PRO A 40 -12.35 -29.43 7.13
C PRO A 40 -11.05 -30.20 7.42
N PRO A 41 -10.76 -30.56 8.68
CA PRO A 41 -9.57 -31.35 9.03
C PRO A 41 -9.47 -32.68 8.25
N THR A 42 -10.61 -33.29 7.91
CA THR A 42 -10.75 -34.57 7.18
C THR A 42 -10.94 -34.40 5.67
N ARG A 43 -10.67 -33.21 5.14
CA ARG A 43 -10.83 -32.87 3.72
C ARG A 43 -10.19 -33.86 2.75
N THR A 44 -10.76 -33.93 1.55
CA THR A 44 -10.16 -34.64 0.41
C THR A 44 -9.14 -33.76 -0.34
N ALA A 45 -8.37 -34.39 -1.24
CA ALA A 45 -7.47 -33.67 -2.14
C ALA A 45 -8.22 -32.68 -3.05
N ALA A 46 -9.43 -33.03 -3.50
CA ALA A 46 -10.26 -32.17 -4.36
C ALA A 46 -10.71 -30.89 -3.64
N VAL A 47 -11.09 -30.98 -2.36
CA VAL A 47 -11.42 -29.82 -1.52
C VAL A 47 -10.20 -28.92 -1.34
N SER A 48 -9.04 -29.51 -1.06
CA SER A 48 -7.77 -28.79 -0.92
C SER A 48 -7.38 -28.02 -2.19
N ALA A 49 -7.47 -28.66 -3.36
CA ALA A 49 -7.18 -28.03 -4.65
C ALA A 49 -8.18 -26.91 -5.00
N THR A 50 -9.45 -27.07 -4.64
CA THR A 50 -10.48 -26.05 -4.87
C THR A 50 -10.26 -24.82 -4.00
N TRP A 51 -9.98 -25.03 -2.70
CA TRP A 51 -9.60 -23.96 -1.80
C TRP A 51 -8.37 -23.20 -2.30
N LEU A 52 -7.32 -23.91 -2.73
CA LEU A 52 -6.08 -23.28 -3.18
C LEU A 52 -6.32 -22.37 -4.40
N ARG A 53 -7.09 -22.83 -5.39
CA ARG A 53 -7.47 -22.01 -6.56
C ARG A 53 -8.23 -20.75 -6.16
N GLN A 54 -9.21 -20.88 -5.26
CA GLN A 54 -9.99 -19.75 -4.77
C GLN A 54 -9.12 -18.75 -3.98
N ALA A 55 -8.18 -19.25 -3.17
CA ALA A 55 -7.27 -18.43 -2.38
C ALA A 55 -6.30 -17.65 -3.26
N ILE A 56 -5.73 -18.30 -4.29
CA ILE A 56 -4.87 -17.64 -5.29
C ILE A 56 -5.65 -16.54 -6.02
N HIS A 57 -6.86 -16.85 -6.50
CA HIS A 57 -7.70 -15.85 -7.19
C HIS A 57 -8.01 -14.63 -6.30
N LEU A 58 -8.37 -14.87 -5.03
CA LEU A 58 -8.60 -13.82 -4.04
C LEU A 58 -7.36 -12.92 -3.86
N VAL A 59 -6.20 -13.54 -3.67
CA VAL A 59 -4.92 -12.84 -3.46
C VAL A 59 -4.53 -12.04 -4.70
N MET A 60 -4.52 -12.65 -5.88
CA MET A 60 -4.07 -11.97 -7.09
C MET A 60 -4.99 -10.81 -7.48
N THR A 61 -6.31 -10.96 -7.31
CA THR A 61 -7.27 -9.87 -7.56
C THR A 61 -7.03 -8.67 -6.64
N ARG A 62 -6.76 -8.90 -5.35
CA ARG A 62 -6.52 -7.81 -4.39
C ARG A 62 -5.13 -7.21 -4.52
N ARG A 63 -4.15 -8.03 -4.88
CA ARG A 63 -2.80 -7.57 -5.20
C ARG A 63 -2.83 -6.59 -6.37
N ALA A 64 -3.58 -6.89 -7.43
CA ALA A 64 -3.77 -5.98 -8.55
C ALA A 64 -4.36 -4.63 -8.10
N ARG A 65 -5.40 -4.64 -7.25
CA ARG A 65 -5.97 -3.40 -6.66
C ARG A 65 -4.96 -2.62 -5.82
N ALA A 66 -4.12 -3.31 -5.03
CA ALA A 66 -3.07 -2.67 -4.24
C ALA A 66 -2.00 -2.01 -5.13
N ARG A 67 -1.67 -2.64 -6.27
CA ARG A 67 -0.74 -2.11 -7.27
C ARG A 67 -1.32 -0.88 -8.00
N ASP A 68 -2.58 -0.94 -8.41
CA ASP A 68 -3.30 0.19 -9.03
C ASP A 68 -3.32 1.41 -8.10
N LEU A 69 -3.71 1.17 -6.85
CA LEU A 69 -3.73 2.20 -5.81
C LEU A 69 -2.34 2.82 -5.59
N ALA A 70 -1.27 2.01 -5.62
CA ALA A 70 0.10 2.49 -5.47
C ALA A 70 0.58 3.30 -6.69
N MET A 71 0.20 2.91 -7.91
CA MET A 71 0.51 3.67 -9.12
C MET A 71 -0.16 5.05 -9.06
N ALA A 72 -1.47 5.10 -8.80
CA ALA A 72 -2.21 6.36 -8.71
C ALA A 72 -1.66 7.29 -7.61
N TYR A 73 -1.36 6.73 -6.42
CA TYR A 73 -0.70 7.48 -5.36
C TYR A 73 0.67 8.02 -5.80
N TYR A 74 1.52 7.19 -6.41
CA TYR A 74 2.85 7.61 -6.84
C TYR A 74 2.77 8.72 -7.88
N ARG A 75 1.87 8.59 -8.86
CA ARG A 75 1.62 9.59 -9.89
C ARG A 75 1.24 10.95 -9.30
N LEU A 76 0.29 10.96 -8.36
CA LEU A 76 -0.14 12.18 -7.66
C LEU A 76 1.00 12.76 -6.80
N ALA A 77 1.62 11.94 -5.95
CA ALA A 77 2.68 12.38 -5.04
C ALA A 77 3.88 12.95 -5.82
N ARG A 78 4.28 12.29 -6.91
CA ARG A 78 5.36 12.75 -7.79
C ARG A 78 5.02 14.08 -8.46
N ALA A 79 3.80 14.24 -8.96
CA ALA A 79 3.33 15.50 -9.55
C ALA A 79 3.37 16.64 -8.54
N LEU A 80 2.83 16.42 -7.34
CA LEU A 80 2.84 17.40 -6.26
C LEU A 80 4.26 17.80 -5.86
N ARG A 81 5.17 16.82 -5.72
CA ARG A 81 6.55 17.07 -5.26
C ARG A 81 7.48 17.65 -6.34
N THR A 82 7.24 17.32 -7.61
CA THR A 82 8.23 17.59 -8.69
C THR A 82 7.68 18.37 -9.88
N GLY A 83 6.36 18.59 -9.95
CA GLY A 83 5.67 19.19 -11.09
C GLY A 83 5.57 18.26 -12.31
N ARG A 84 5.89 16.98 -12.17
CA ARG A 84 5.85 15.98 -13.25
C ARG A 84 5.34 14.65 -12.72
N THR A 85 4.70 13.85 -13.57
CA THR A 85 4.17 12.53 -13.21
C THR A 85 4.75 11.43 -14.10
N VAL A 86 4.34 10.18 -13.87
CA VAL A 86 4.78 9.01 -14.62
C VAL A 86 3.61 8.38 -15.37
N ALA A 87 3.87 7.78 -16.53
CA ALA A 87 2.87 6.99 -17.26
C ALA A 87 2.54 5.68 -16.54
N ASP A 88 1.27 5.25 -16.53
CA ASP A 88 0.92 3.86 -16.21
C ASP A 88 1.15 2.99 -17.44
N PRO A 89 2.06 2.01 -17.43
CA PRO A 89 2.37 1.19 -18.60
C PRO A 89 1.20 0.34 -19.12
N ARG A 90 0.09 0.26 -18.37
CA ARG A 90 -1.08 -0.57 -18.72
C ARG A 90 -2.22 0.22 -19.33
N ARG A 91 -2.08 1.54 -19.45
CA ARG A 91 -3.10 2.42 -20.00
C ARG A 91 -2.44 3.40 -20.98
N PRO A 92 -3.14 3.80 -22.05
CA PRO A 92 -2.67 4.93 -22.85
C PRO A 92 -2.68 6.17 -21.96
N GLU A 93 -1.62 6.97 -22.04
CA GLU A 93 -1.47 8.20 -21.25
C GLU A 93 -1.23 9.37 -22.19
N PRO A 94 -1.95 10.49 -22.03
CA PRO A 94 -1.64 11.71 -22.77
C PRO A 94 -0.27 12.25 -22.34
N ARG A 95 0.35 13.05 -23.21
CA ARG A 95 1.65 13.69 -22.90
C ARG A 95 1.58 14.59 -21.66
N TYR A 96 0.42 15.19 -21.41
CA TYR A 96 0.15 16.06 -20.27
C TYR A 96 -1.15 15.65 -19.59
N VAL A 97 -1.17 15.76 -18.25
CA VAL A 97 -2.35 15.59 -17.40
C VAL A 97 -2.45 16.77 -16.44
N THR A 98 -3.57 16.95 -15.74
CA THR A 98 -3.69 17.96 -14.67
C THR A 98 -3.57 17.32 -13.29
N LEU A 99 -3.30 18.13 -12.25
CA LEU A 99 -3.34 17.65 -10.86
C LEU A 99 -4.73 17.13 -10.48
N ASP A 100 -5.77 17.75 -11.02
CA ASP A 100 -7.16 17.36 -10.79
C ASP A 100 -7.47 15.96 -11.35
N MET A 101 -6.99 15.63 -12.55
CA MET A 101 -7.07 14.26 -13.08
C MET A 101 -6.39 13.24 -12.16
N LEU A 102 -5.19 13.55 -11.66
CA LEU A 102 -4.43 12.65 -10.76
C LEU A 102 -5.11 12.50 -9.39
N ARG A 103 -5.75 13.57 -8.89
CA ARG A 103 -6.57 13.53 -7.66
C ARG A 103 -7.78 12.62 -7.85
N ARG A 104 -8.52 12.76 -8.96
CA ARG A 104 -9.66 11.88 -9.28
C ARG A 104 -9.23 10.41 -9.38
N GLU A 105 -8.15 10.13 -10.09
CA GLU A 105 -7.57 8.79 -10.22
C GLU A 105 -7.27 8.18 -8.84
N PHE A 106 -6.57 8.93 -7.98
CA PHE A 106 -6.22 8.46 -6.64
C PHE A 106 -7.43 8.33 -5.70
N ASN A 107 -8.37 9.26 -5.75
CA ASN A 107 -9.56 9.25 -4.89
C ASN A 107 -10.48 8.06 -5.22
N ALA A 108 -10.67 7.76 -6.50
CA ALA A 108 -11.44 6.61 -6.97
C ALA A 108 -10.91 5.28 -6.41
N LEU A 109 -9.60 5.13 -6.25
CA LEU A 109 -8.96 3.91 -5.75
C LEU A 109 -8.78 3.89 -4.24
N SER A 110 -8.60 5.04 -3.59
CA SER A 110 -8.41 5.14 -2.14
C SER A 110 -9.73 5.08 -1.36
N GLY A 111 -10.87 5.20 -2.04
CA GLY A 111 -12.20 5.24 -1.45
C GLY A 111 -12.48 6.57 -0.74
N LYS A 112 -11.84 7.66 -1.18
CA LYS A 112 -12.23 9.03 -0.80
C LYS A 112 -13.28 9.52 -1.79
N PRO A 113 -14.38 10.13 -1.36
CA PRO A 113 -15.28 10.82 -2.27
C PRO A 113 -14.52 11.93 -3.02
N ALA A 114 -14.84 12.14 -4.30
CA ALA A 114 -14.37 13.32 -5.02
C ALA A 114 -14.84 14.58 -4.27
N ALA A 115 -14.00 15.62 -4.19
CA ALA A 115 -14.47 16.91 -3.71
C ALA A 115 -15.57 17.38 -4.67
N PRO A 116 -16.67 17.99 -4.18
CA PRO A 116 -17.63 18.63 -5.07
C PRO A 116 -16.88 19.70 -5.89
N GLU A 117 -17.17 19.75 -7.19
CA GLU A 117 -16.61 20.78 -8.05
C GLU A 117 -17.08 22.15 -7.54
N PRO A 118 -16.23 23.20 -7.59
CA PRO A 118 -16.69 24.55 -7.32
C PRO A 118 -17.80 24.87 -8.33
N ASN A 119 -18.99 25.15 -7.82
CA ASN A 119 -20.12 25.55 -8.65
C ASN A 119 -19.87 27.02 -9.05
N ASP A 120 -19.35 27.25 -10.25
CA ASP A 120 -19.09 28.60 -10.80
C ASP A 120 -20.37 29.34 -11.23
N ASN A 121 -21.53 29.02 -10.63
CA ASN A 121 -22.81 29.65 -10.91
C ASN A 121 -23.47 30.15 -9.62
N GLU A 122 -22.88 31.18 -9.02
CA GLU A 122 -23.58 32.13 -8.16
C GLU A 122 -23.14 33.53 -8.57
N ASP A 123 -23.64 33.99 -9.72
CA ASP A 123 -23.96 35.41 -10.01
C ASP A 123 -24.45 35.52 -11.45
N GLN A 124 -25.77 35.35 -11.63
CA GLN A 124 -26.53 36.05 -12.67
C GLN A 124 -28.02 35.95 -12.35
N ASP A 125 -28.45 36.92 -11.54
CA ASP A 125 -29.84 37.32 -11.41
C ASP A 125 -30.16 38.27 -12.59
N GLN A 126 -31.35 38.05 -13.15
CA GLN A 126 -32.18 38.95 -13.98
C GLN A 126 -32.29 38.73 -15.50
N ASP A 127 -33.55 38.46 -15.80
CA ASP A 127 -34.38 38.91 -16.92
C ASP A 127 -34.73 37.95 -18.06
N GLN A 128 -36.05 37.73 -18.10
CA GLN A 128 -36.87 36.99 -19.04
C GLN A 128 -36.78 37.65 -20.43
N ASP A 129 -36.81 36.84 -21.48
CA ASP A 129 -38.00 36.79 -22.33
C ASP A 129 -37.93 35.61 -23.30
N GLN A 130 -39.08 34.97 -23.47
CA GLN A 130 -39.33 33.87 -24.38
C GLN A 130 -39.67 34.42 -25.76
N GLU A 131 -38.97 33.97 -26.80
CA GLU A 131 -39.53 33.91 -28.14
C GLU A 131 -39.17 32.58 -28.80
N GLU A 132 -40.21 31.91 -29.28
CA GLU A 132 -40.21 30.71 -30.11
C GLU A 132 -39.80 31.09 -31.55
N ASP A 133 -38.96 30.28 -32.20
CA ASP A 133 -39.08 30.10 -33.66
C ASP A 133 -38.53 28.73 -34.13
N GLU A 134 -39.19 28.21 -35.16
CA GLU A 134 -39.14 26.86 -35.69
C GLU A 134 -37.94 26.58 -36.63
N GLY A 135 -37.57 25.29 -36.69
CA GLY A 135 -37.32 24.63 -37.98
C GLY A 135 -35.87 24.37 -38.38
N GLY A 136 -35.57 23.12 -38.75
CA GLY A 136 -34.46 22.78 -39.64
C GLY A 136 -33.69 21.51 -39.28
N ARG A 137 -33.87 20.46 -40.07
CA ARG A 137 -33.02 19.26 -40.11
C ARG A 137 -31.60 19.63 -40.60
N ASP A 138 -30.57 18.95 -40.10
CA ASP A 138 -29.74 18.04 -40.90
C ASP A 138 -28.55 17.46 -40.11
N ASP A 139 -28.26 16.19 -40.38
CA ASP A 139 -27.10 15.41 -39.94
C ASP A 139 -25.78 16.05 -40.38
N ALA A 140 -24.84 16.24 -39.44
CA ALA A 140 -23.40 16.16 -39.74
C ALA A 140 -22.54 16.12 -38.47
N ASN A 141 -21.95 14.95 -38.21
CA ASN A 141 -20.55 14.75 -37.81
C ASN A 141 -19.83 15.92 -37.10
N THR A 142 -19.98 16.02 -35.77
CA THR A 142 -19.15 16.94 -34.97
C THR A 142 -17.85 16.26 -34.57
N ALA A 143 -16.80 16.53 -35.34
CA ALA A 143 -15.45 16.43 -34.85
C ALA A 143 -15.33 17.29 -33.58
N ILE A 144 -14.78 16.72 -32.51
CA ILE A 144 -14.47 17.46 -31.28
C ILE A 144 -13.32 18.41 -31.64
N GLU A 145 -13.64 19.65 -31.97
CA GLU A 145 -12.68 20.74 -32.03
C GLU A 145 -12.19 20.98 -30.60
N ILE A 146 -10.90 20.73 -30.38
CA ILE A 146 -10.22 21.09 -29.15
C ILE A 146 -10.00 22.60 -29.26
N GLU A 147 -10.83 23.38 -28.57
CA GLU A 147 -10.58 24.81 -28.36
C GLU A 147 -9.18 24.97 -27.75
N GLU A 148 -8.32 25.73 -28.44
CA GLU A 148 -7.02 26.15 -27.93
C GLU A 148 -7.24 27.10 -26.75
N GLY A 149 -7.36 26.52 -25.55
CA GLY A 149 -7.53 27.24 -24.30
C GLY A 149 -6.34 28.14 -23.97
N GLY A 150 -6.65 29.38 -23.55
CA GLY A 150 -5.74 30.48 -23.26
C GLY A 150 -4.70 30.22 -22.16
N GLU A 151 -3.92 31.27 -21.86
CA GLU A 151 -2.69 31.25 -21.04
C GLU A 151 -2.80 30.55 -19.66
N ASP A 152 -4.00 30.43 -19.09
CA ASP A 152 -4.25 29.70 -17.83
C ASP A 152 -4.25 28.17 -17.99
N ALA A 153 -4.59 27.62 -19.17
CA ALA A 153 -4.58 26.18 -19.42
C ALA A 153 -3.15 25.61 -19.47
N GLU A 154 -2.15 26.45 -19.73
CA GLU A 154 -0.74 26.05 -19.75
C GLU A 154 -0.14 25.87 -18.34
N ALA A 155 -0.66 26.60 -17.35
CA ALA A 155 -0.17 26.60 -15.97
C ALA A 155 -0.43 25.29 -15.20
N ASP A 156 -1.45 24.52 -15.60
CA ASP A 156 -1.86 23.27 -14.94
C ASP A 156 -1.42 21.98 -15.65
N ARG A 157 -0.59 22.10 -16.70
CA ARG A 157 -0.06 20.95 -17.45
C ARG A 157 1.07 20.25 -16.68
N ILE A 158 0.80 19.04 -16.21
CA ILE A 158 1.79 18.12 -15.63
C ILE A 158 2.30 17.19 -16.72
N LEU A 159 3.59 17.30 -17.06
CA LEU A 159 4.23 16.40 -18.02
C LEU A 159 4.25 14.95 -17.49
N VAL A 160 3.81 14.02 -18.33
CA VAL A 160 3.90 12.58 -18.11
C VAL A 160 5.25 12.07 -18.63
N GLU A 161 6.07 11.51 -17.76
CA GLU A 161 7.37 10.91 -18.11
C GLU A 161 7.27 9.39 -18.17
N GLU A 162 7.94 8.78 -19.13
CA GLU A 162 8.07 7.32 -19.20
C GLU A 162 9.26 6.82 -18.38
N ILE A 163 9.09 5.67 -17.75
CA ILE A 163 10.17 4.95 -17.09
C ILE A 163 10.51 3.71 -17.90
N ALA A 164 11.75 3.65 -18.37
CA ALA A 164 12.24 2.56 -19.20
C ALA A 164 12.05 1.19 -18.52
N ALA A 165 11.50 0.24 -19.28
CA ALA A 165 11.26 -1.14 -18.86
C ALA A 165 10.36 -1.33 -17.63
N LEU A 166 9.55 -0.33 -17.25
CA LEU A 166 8.61 -0.44 -16.13
C LEU A 166 7.59 -1.57 -16.36
N ASP A 167 6.96 -1.64 -17.53
CA ASP A 167 6.01 -2.72 -17.90
C ASP A 167 6.62 -4.12 -17.73
N ARG A 168 7.82 -4.33 -18.27
CA ARG A 168 8.51 -5.63 -18.18
C ARG A 168 8.77 -6.01 -16.72
N ARG A 169 9.30 -5.07 -15.91
CA ARG A 169 9.57 -5.30 -14.48
C ARG A 169 8.31 -5.59 -13.69
N GLU A 170 7.20 -4.90 -13.97
CA GLU A 170 5.91 -5.17 -13.35
C GLU A 170 5.40 -6.57 -13.70
N ARG A 171 5.43 -6.96 -14.98
CA ARG A 171 5.00 -8.30 -15.41
C ARG A 171 5.83 -9.41 -14.79
N GLU A 172 7.15 -9.24 -14.71
CA GLU A 172 8.05 -10.19 -14.04
C GLU A 172 7.68 -10.38 -12.57
N ARG A 173 7.36 -9.29 -11.87
CA ARG A 173 6.94 -9.32 -10.46
C ARG A 173 5.58 -9.97 -10.26
N GLU A 174 4.63 -9.72 -11.15
CA GLU A 174 3.30 -10.34 -11.04
C GLU A 174 3.38 -11.86 -11.27
N ARG A 175 4.20 -12.32 -12.24
CA ARG A 175 4.47 -13.76 -12.42
C ARG A 175 5.14 -14.38 -11.19
N ALA A 176 6.14 -13.69 -10.61
CA ALA A 176 6.81 -14.16 -9.41
C ALA A 176 5.84 -14.24 -8.21
N ALA A 177 4.97 -13.25 -8.06
CA ALA A 177 3.98 -13.21 -6.99
C ALA A 177 2.92 -14.32 -7.12
N GLU A 178 2.48 -14.66 -8.33
CA GLU A 178 1.56 -15.77 -8.55
C GLU A 178 2.20 -17.13 -8.19
N ALA A 179 3.45 -17.34 -8.63
CA ALA A 179 4.22 -18.54 -8.28
C ALA A 179 4.46 -18.65 -6.75
N GLU A 180 4.76 -17.54 -6.10
CA GLU A 180 4.86 -17.45 -4.65
C GLU A 180 3.52 -17.78 -3.98
N ALA A 181 2.40 -17.16 -4.42
CA ALA A 181 1.08 -17.38 -3.85
C ALA A 181 0.69 -18.86 -3.92
N LYS A 182 0.91 -19.52 -5.06
CA LYS A 182 0.65 -20.96 -5.20
C LYS A 182 1.42 -21.77 -4.15
N THR A 183 2.73 -21.57 -4.08
CA THR A 183 3.60 -22.35 -3.20
C THR A 183 3.34 -22.06 -1.72
N ALA A 184 3.27 -20.78 -1.35
CA ALA A 184 3.17 -20.35 0.03
C ALA A 184 1.80 -20.67 0.64
N LEU A 185 0.70 -20.46 -0.11
CA LEU A 185 -0.64 -20.77 0.40
C LEU A 185 -0.84 -22.28 0.58
N GLU A 186 -0.37 -23.10 -0.36
CA GLU A 186 -0.42 -24.55 -0.23
C GLU A 186 0.37 -25.04 1.00
N GLN A 187 1.61 -24.58 1.15
CA GLN A 187 2.48 -24.98 2.25
C GLN A 187 2.00 -24.49 3.63
N LEU A 188 1.45 -23.27 3.72
CA LEU A 188 1.04 -22.65 4.98
C LEU A 188 -0.42 -22.90 5.35
N GLY A 189 -1.24 -23.25 4.37
CA GLY A 189 -2.61 -23.72 4.53
C GLY A 189 -2.66 -25.23 4.73
N THR A 190 -2.97 -25.97 3.67
CA THR A 190 -3.23 -27.42 3.72
C THR A 190 -2.01 -28.23 4.15
N GLY A 191 -0.82 -27.99 3.60
CA GLY A 191 0.39 -28.71 3.99
C GLY A 191 0.77 -28.48 5.46
N ASN A 192 0.49 -27.28 5.99
CA ASN A 192 0.68 -26.97 7.41
C ASN A 192 -0.34 -27.67 8.30
N LEU A 193 -1.59 -27.73 7.85
CA LEU A 193 -2.65 -28.46 8.53
C LEU A 193 -2.29 -29.95 8.62
N ASP A 194 -1.89 -30.58 7.52
CA ASP A 194 -1.52 -32.02 7.49
C ASP A 194 -0.37 -32.33 8.43
N ARG A 195 0.68 -31.50 8.40
CA ARG A 195 1.81 -31.64 9.32
C ARG A 195 1.41 -31.50 10.79
N LYS A 196 0.38 -30.70 11.10
CA LYS A 196 -0.11 -30.53 12.47
C LYS A 196 -0.99 -31.71 12.90
N LEU A 197 -1.88 -32.16 12.02
CA LEU A 197 -2.76 -33.32 12.27
C LEU A 197 -1.94 -34.61 12.44
N GLY A 198 -0.87 -34.80 11.67
CA GLY A 198 0.04 -35.93 11.82
C GLY A 198 0.84 -35.94 13.12
N LYS A 199 0.74 -34.89 13.95
CA LYS A 199 1.33 -34.81 15.30
C LYS A 199 0.29 -34.92 16.41
N THR A 200 -0.98 -35.06 16.06
CA THR A 200 -2.06 -35.21 17.06
C THR A 200 -1.97 -36.62 17.65
N ASP A 201 -1.96 -36.70 18.97
CA ASP A 201 -2.06 -37.97 19.68
C ASP A 201 -3.47 -38.53 19.52
N THR A 202 -3.59 -39.62 18.76
CA THR A 202 -4.87 -40.28 18.46
C THR A 202 -5.27 -41.31 19.52
N SER A 203 -4.42 -41.54 20.52
CA SER A 203 -4.72 -42.42 21.66
C SER A 203 -5.41 -41.72 22.83
N ALA A 204 -5.49 -40.38 22.78
CA ALA A 204 -6.22 -39.57 23.73
C ALA A 204 -7.75 -39.72 23.60
N SER A 205 -8.50 -39.09 24.50
CA SER A 205 -9.98 -39.07 24.42
C SER A 205 -10.46 -38.42 23.12
N GLY A 206 -11.65 -38.80 22.64
CA GLY A 206 -12.23 -38.22 21.41
C GLY A 206 -12.33 -36.69 21.47
N ASP A 207 -12.74 -36.16 22.61
CA ASP A 207 -12.87 -34.71 22.84
C ASP A 207 -11.52 -34.00 22.76
N ASP A 208 -10.46 -34.59 23.32
CA ASP A 208 -9.10 -34.02 23.26
C ASP A 208 -8.54 -34.05 21.83
N VAL A 209 -8.79 -35.13 21.09
CA VAL A 209 -8.39 -35.27 19.70
C VAL A 209 -9.08 -34.19 18.85
N ASP A 210 -10.38 -33.99 19.02
CA ASP A 210 -11.13 -33.00 18.25
C ASP A 210 -10.73 -31.57 18.61
N ALA A 211 -10.51 -31.26 19.90
CA ALA A 211 -9.96 -29.98 20.32
C ALA A 211 -8.56 -29.71 19.71
N ALA A 212 -7.71 -30.73 19.62
CA ALA A 212 -6.39 -30.62 18.99
C ALA A 212 -6.49 -30.38 17.48
N ARG A 213 -7.41 -31.07 16.78
CA ARG A 213 -7.70 -30.87 15.35
C ARG A 213 -8.19 -29.46 15.07
N ASP A 214 -9.10 -28.94 15.88
CA ASP A 214 -9.60 -27.58 15.77
C ASP A 214 -8.50 -26.54 15.99
N GLN A 215 -7.64 -26.78 16.99
CA GLN A 215 -6.50 -25.91 17.22
C GLN A 215 -5.51 -25.93 16.04
N ALA A 216 -5.26 -27.10 15.46
CA ALA A 216 -4.43 -27.24 14.27
C ALA A 216 -5.02 -26.49 13.07
N HIS A 217 -6.32 -26.65 12.83
CA HIS A 217 -7.08 -25.97 11.78
C HIS A 217 -7.03 -24.44 11.95
N ARG A 218 -7.33 -23.91 13.14
CA ARG A 218 -7.25 -22.47 13.42
C ARG A 218 -5.84 -21.91 13.18
N LYS A 219 -4.81 -22.60 13.67
CA LYS A 219 -3.41 -22.17 13.51
C LYS A 219 -2.98 -22.15 12.03
N ALA A 220 -3.39 -23.13 11.23
CA ALA A 220 -3.13 -23.14 9.79
C ALA A 220 -3.86 -22.01 9.07
N GLY A 221 -5.15 -21.80 9.39
CA GLY A 221 -5.96 -20.71 8.88
C GLY A 221 -5.37 -19.32 9.13
N THR A 222 -4.94 -19.05 10.37
CA THR A 222 -4.27 -17.78 10.71
C THR A 222 -2.96 -17.58 9.95
N ARG A 223 -2.17 -18.64 9.76
CA ARG A 223 -0.88 -18.54 9.06
C ARG A 223 -1.05 -18.24 7.59
N GLN A 224 -1.89 -18.99 6.88
CA GLN A 224 -2.13 -18.72 5.46
C GLN A 224 -2.76 -17.33 5.25
N ALA A 225 -3.67 -16.89 6.12
CA ALA A 225 -4.32 -15.59 5.99
C ALA A 225 -3.32 -14.43 6.14
N ALA A 226 -2.35 -14.55 7.06
CA ALA A 226 -1.30 -13.56 7.23
C ALA A 226 -0.35 -13.48 6.02
N THR A 227 -0.05 -14.63 5.40
CA THR A 227 0.73 -14.69 4.16
C THR A 227 -0.05 -14.14 2.96
N ALA A 228 -1.35 -14.45 2.86
CA ALA A 228 -2.24 -13.90 1.84
C ALA A 228 -2.27 -12.37 1.90
N GLU A 229 -2.41 -11.80 3.11
CA GLU A 229 -2.31 -10.36 3.34
C GLU A 229 -0.97 -9.82 2.86
N ARG A 230 0.15 -10.43 3.27
CA ARG A 230 1.47 -9.97 2.86
C ARG A 230 1.60 -9.89 1.33
N ILE A 231 1.26 -10.97 0.61
CA ILE A 231 1.36 -11.03 -0.86
C ILE A 231 0.47 -9.98 -1.52
N VAL A 232 -0.74 -9.76 -1.01
CA VAL A 232 -1.62 -8.68 -1.50
C VAL A 232 -0.97 -7.32 -1.34
N LEU A 233 -0.47 -7.02 -0.14
CA LEU A 233 0.12 -5.73 0.17
C LEU A 233 1.46 -5.50 -0.57
N ASP A 234 2.20 -6.58 -0.86
CA ASP A 234 3.41 -6.54 -1.70
C ASP A 234 3.11 -6.10 -3.13
N GLY A 235 1.85 -6.11 -3.59
CA GLY A 235 1.46 -5.51 -4.87
C GLY A 235 1.72 -4.01 -4.87
N GLY A 236 1.23 -3.32 -3.82
CA GLY A 236 1.45 -1.88 -3.67
C GLY A 236 2.88 -1.52 -3.23
N ARG A 237 3.45 -2.28 -2.28
CA ARG A 237 4.82 -2.03 -1.79
C ARG A 237 5.85 -2.28 -2.88
N GLY A 238 5.67 -3.36 -3.63
CA GLY A 238 6.48 -3.66 -4.78
C GLY A 238 6.39 -2.54 -5.81
N GLN A 239 5.18 -2.15 -6.22
CA GLN A 239 5.02 -1.08 -7.21
C GLN A 239 5.80 0.19 -6.84
N LEU A 240 5.64 0.65 -5.60
CA LEU A 240 6.39 1.80 -5.10
C LEU A 240 7.88 1.57 -5.11
N TRP A 241 8.35 0.38 -4.74
CA TRP A 241 9.77 0.06 -4.76
C TRP A 241 10.36 0.10 -6.17
N THR A 242 9.68 -0.52 -7.16
CA THR A 242 10.15 -0.50 -8.56
C THR A 242 10.28 0.93 -9.08
N LEU A 243 9.28 1.78 -8.82
CA LEU A 243 9.31 3.20 -9.19
C LEU A 243 10.42 3.95 -8.42
N THR A 244 10.55 3.68 -7.11
CA THR A 244 11.59 4.24 -6.23
C THR A 244 13.00 3.86 -6.65
N GLU A 245 13.21 2.73 -7.33
CA GLU A 245 14.53 2.29 -7.82
C GLU A 245 14.84 2.79 -9.23
N THR A 246 13.82 3.01 -10.06
CA THR A 246 13.99 3.31 -11.49
C THR A 246 13.81 4.79 -11.81
N ASP A 247 12.99 5.52 -11.05
CA ASP A 247 12.78 6.93 -11.30
C ASP A 247 13.99 7.76 -10.88
N ARG A 248 14.52 8.52 -11.83
CA ARG A 248 15.66 9.44 -11.67
C ARG A 248 15.32 10.65 -10.80
N ARG A 249 14.05 10.96 -10.58
CA ARG A 249 13.63 12.04 -9.66
C ARG A 249 13.70 11.64 -8.19
N VAL A 250 13.71 10.35 -7.89
CA VAL A 250 13.78 9.83 -6.53
C VAL A 250 15.24 9.85 -6.07
N ILE A 251 15.51 10.60 -5.00
CA ILE A 251 16.87 10.76 -4.44
C ILE A 251 17.16 9.73 -3.33
N GLY A 252 16.13 9.05 -2.84
CA GLY A 252 16.23 8.06 -1.76
C GLY A 252 14.86 7.56 -1.32
N TYR A 253 14.83 6.84 -0.21
CA TYR A 253 13.60 6.42 0.45
C TYR A 253 13.73 6.50 1.97
N ALA A 254 12.61 6.52 2.67
CA ALA A 254 12.56 6.28 4.10
C ALA A 254 11.56 5.17 4.41
N ARG A 255 11.88 4.34 5.39
CA ARG A 255 10.93 3.37 5.93
C ARG A 255 9.98 4.08 6.87
N VAL A 256 8.68 3.91 6.73
CA VAL A 256 7.71 4.51 7.66
C VAL A 256 6.61 3.50 8.04
N SER A 257 5.87 3.80 9.11
CA SER A 257 4.89 2.88 9.72
C SER A 257 3.47 3.33 9.46
N ARG A 258 2.61 2.42 8.97
CA ARG A 258 1.18 2.68 8.77
C ARG A 258 0.38 2.69 10.08
N SER A 259 0.88 2.03 11.14
CA SER A 259 0.17 1.89 12.42
C SER A 259 0.66 2.84 13.51
N GLY A 260 1.77 3.53 13.30
CA GLY A 260 2.51 4.23 14.36
C GLY A 260 3.16 3.31 15.41
N THR A 261 2.89 2.00 15.35
CA THR A 261 3.37 0.98 16.32
C THR A 261 4.08 -0.19 15.61
N PRO A 262 5.17 0.07 14.88
CA PRO A 262 5.85 -0.97 14.09
C PRO A 262 6.52 -2.04 14.98
N CYS A 263 6.67 -3.27 14.48
CA CYS A 263 7.44 -4.28 15.19
C CYS A 263 8.90 -3.82 15.39
N GLY A 264 9.63 -4.39 16.37
CA GLY A 264 10.99 -3.93 16.69
C GLY A 264 12.00 -4.02 15.53
N TRP A 265 11.81 -4.94 14.58
CA TRP A 265 12.63 -4.97 13.37
C TRP A 265 12.33 -3.80 12.44
N CYS A 266 11.06 -3.52 12.18
CA CYS A 266 10.64 -2.40 11.35
C CYS A 266 10.99 -1.05 12.00
N ALA A 267 10.85 -0.94 13.32
CA ALA A 267 11.32 0.23 14.07
C ALA A 267 12.82 0.48 13.86
N MET A 268 13.64 -0.59 13.77
CA MET A 268 15.07 -0.46 13.44
C MET A 268 15.28 0.02 12.00
N LEU A 269 14.51 -0.48 11.04
CA LEU A 269 14.62 0.01 9.67
C LEU A 269 14.18 1.48 9.55
N ILE A 270 13.14 1.88 10.29
CA ILE A 270 12.64 3.26 10.39
C ILE A 270 13.69 4.18 11.03
N SER A 271 14.43 3.71 12.04
CA SER A 271 15.48 4.50 12.73
C SER A 271 16.65 4.90 11.83
N ARG A 272 16.80 4.27 10.66
CA ARG A 272 17.83 4.67 9.69
C ARG A 272 17.55 6.04 9.05
N GLY A 273 16.31 6.53 9.13
CA GLY A 273 15.90 7.76 8.46
C GLY A 273 15.95 7.62 6.93
N ALA A 274 16.36 8.70 6.25
CA ALA A 274 16.50 8.72 4.80
C ALA A 274 17.71 7.91 4.31
N VAL A 275 17.44 6.94 3.43
CA VAL A 275 18.46 6.18 2.70
C VAL A 275 18.57 6.78 1.30
N TYR A 276 19.60 7.60 1.07
CA TYR A 276 19.86 8.24 -0.22
C TYR A 276 20.61 7.32 -1.18
N ARG A 277 20.29 7.41 -2.47
CA ARG A 277 20.98 6.67 -3.53
C ARG A 277 22.47 7.04 -3.54
N SER A 278 23.32 6.06 -3.26
CA SER A 278 24.78 6.15 -3.32
C SER A 278 25.36 4.78 -3.62
N ARG A 279 26.61 4.71 -4.09
CA ARG A 279 27.32 3.42 -4.26
C ARG A 279 27.32 2.59 -2.96
N ARG A 280 27.30 3.26 -1.80
CA ARG A 280 27.22 2.65 -0.46
C ARG A 280 25.81 2.15 -0.09
N SER A 281 24.75 2.79 -0.57
CA SER A 281 23.37 2.35 -0.29
C SER A 281 22.91 1.23 -1.23
N ALA A 282 23.59 1.01 -2.36
CA ALA A 282 23.31 -0.09 -3.29
C ALA A 282 23.43 -1.48 -2.64
N THR A 283 24.14 -1.60 -1.52
CA THR A 283 24.22 -2.84 -0.71
C THR A 283 23.02 -3.04 0.22
N HIS A 284 22.18 -2.02 0.42
CA HIS A 284 21.00 -2.04 1.28
C HIS A 284 19.74 -2.30 0.45
N ALA A 285 19.64 -3.50 -0.13
CA ALA A 285 18.49 -3.93 -0.94
C ALA A 285 17.30 -4.43 -0.08
N ASP A 286 17.08 -3.84 1.10
CA ASP A 286 16.04 -4.26 2.04
C ASP A 286 14.77 -3.40 1.99
N GLY A 287 14.70 -2.44 1.06
CA GLY A 287 13.54 -1.58 0.84
C GLY A 287 12.25 -2.31 0.42
N ASP A 288 12.38 -3.55 -0.08
CA ASP A 288 11.24 -4.36 -0.53
C ASP A 288 11.06 -5.69 0.22
N ARG A 289 11.72 -5.86 1.37
CA ARG A 289 11.57 -7.08 2.17
C ARG A 289 10.57 -6.87 3.30
N TYR A 290 9.55 -7.73 3.35
CA TYR A 290 8.46 -7.65 4.31
C TYR A 290 8.14 -9.03 4.87
N HIS A 291 7.76 -9.08 6.15
CA HIS A 291 7.26 -10.30 6.79
C HIS A 291 5.73 -10.27 6.89
N ASP A 292 5.13 -11.42 7.18
CA ASP A 292 3.69 -11.52 7.40
C ASP A 292 3.24 -10.59 8.53
N ASN A 293 2.10 -9.90 8.36
CA ASN A 293 1.62 -8.85 9.24
C ASN A 293 2.55 -7.60 9.33
N CYS A 294 3.39 -7.31 8.30
CA CYS A 294 4.10 -6.01 8.30
C CYS A 294 3.20 -4.84 7.93
N HIS A 295 3.19 -3.83 8.79
CA HIS A 295 2.55 -2.54 8.53
C HIS A 295 3.53 -1.43 8.14
N CYS A 296 4.69 -1.81 7.62
CA CYS A 296 5.74 -0.92 7.15
C CYS A 296 5.71 -0.79 5.61
N TYR A 297 6.29 0.29 5.08
CA TYR A 297 6.54 0.47 3.64
C TYR A 297 7.74 1.40 3.40
N ALA A 298 8.20 1.51 2.15
CA ALA A 298 9.24 2.44 1.73
C ALA A 298 8.61 3.66 1.01
N GLU A 299 8.69 4.83 1.64
CA GLU A 299 8.22 6.12 1.09
C GLU A 299 9.33 6.72 0.20
N PRO A 300 9.06 7.04 -1.08
CA PRO A 300 10.02 7.71 -1.95
C PRO A 300 10.33 9.13 -1.47
N LEU A 301 11.59 9.53 -1.55
CA LEU A 301 12.05 10.90 -1.25
C LEU A 301 12.46 11.62 -2.53
N TYR A 302 11.92 12.82 -2.74
CA TYR A 302 12.25 13.69 -3.88
C TYR A 302 13.14 14.88 -3.50
N SER A 303 13.20 15.20 -2.22
CA SER A 303 14.05 16.28 -1.68
C SER A 303 14.52 15.91 -0.27
N ARG A 304 15.60 16.56 0.20
CA ARG A 304 16.08 16.36 1.57
C ARG A 304 15.15 17.00 2.60
N GLN A 305 14.50 18.10 2.23
CA GLN A 305 13.57 18.83 3.09
C GLN A 305 12.32 18.00 3.41
N GLN A 306 11.96 17.03 2.57
CA GLN A 306 10.81 16.14 2.80
C GLN A 306 10.88 15.45 4.17
N MET A 307 12.07 15.11 4.67
CA MET A 307 12.26 14.50 6.00
C MET A 307 11.91 15.41 7.18
N GLY A 308 11.59 16.69 6.93
CA GLY A 308 11.13 17.63 7.94
C GLY A 308 9.62 17.58 8.21
N SER A 309 8.80 16.94 7.36
CA SER A 309 7.36 16.87 7.58
C SER A 309 6.97 15.90 8.70
N ASP A 310 5.75 16.03 9.22
CA ASP A 310 5.18 15.21 10.30
C ASP A 310 5.09 13.73 9.92
N LEU A 311 5.00 13.42 8.62
CA LEU A 311 5.03 12.05 8.11
C LEU A 311 6.26 11.25 8.60
N PHE A 312 7.37 11.96 8.89
CA PHE A 312 8.64 11.36 9.31
C PHE A 312 8.98 11.59 10.79
N ASP A 313 8.01 12.01 11.62
CA ASP A 313 8.22 12.18 13.08
C ASP A 313 8.79 10.91 13.72
N LEU A 314 8.19 9.75 13.41
CA LEU A 314 8.63 8.46 13.95
C LEU A 314 10.05 8.11 13.51
N ASN A 315 10.44 8.48 12.29
CA ASN A 315 11.82 8.31 11.80
C ASN A 315 12.80 9.13 12.62
N ARG A 316 12.50 10.42 12.85
CA ARG A 316 13.36 11.32 13.63
C ARG A 316 13.47 10.84 15.08
N GLN A 317 12.35 10.47 15.68
CA GLN A 317 12.32 9.90 17.03
C GLN A 317 13.20 8.65 17.12
N TYR A 318 12.97 7.66 16.26
CA TYR A 318 13.72 6.41 16.33
C TYR A 318 15.19 6.56 15.95
N ALA A 319 15.53 7.48 15.05
CA ALA A 319 16.92 7.83 14.73
C ALA A 319 17.66 8.40 15.95
N ALA A 320 16.98 9.19 16.79
CA ALA A 320 17.53 9.69 18.05
C ALA A 320 17.61 8.60 19.14
N ASP A 321 16.63 7.69 19.19
CA ASP A 321 16.56 6.62 20.19
C ASP A 321 17.62 5.53 19.93
N TRP A 322 17.80 5.13 18.68
CA TRP A 322 18.66 4.00 18.30
C TRP A 322 20.07 4.08 18.92
N PRO A 323 20.89 5.12 18.69
CA PRO A 323 22.24 5.18 19.24
C PRO A 323 22.27 5.26 20.78
N ARG A 324 21.21 5.77 21.42
CA ARG A 324 21.10 5.78 22.89
C ARG A 324 20.84 4.38 23.43
N VAL A 325 19.89 3.66 22.83
CA VAL A 325 19.48 2.31 23.26
C VAL A 325 20.52 1.26 22.94
N THR A 326 21.27 1.42 21.84
CA THR A 326 22.29 0.46 21.40
C THR A 326 23.71 0.85 21.77
N ARG A 327 23.90 1.83 22.65
CA ARG A 327 25.23 2.29 23.07
C ARG A 327 26.05 1.13 23.64
N GLY A 328 27.26 0.93 23.11
CA GLY A 328 28.15 -0.17 23.51
C GLY A 328 27.67 -1.56 23.09
N LEU A 329 26.61 -1.67 22.27
CA LEU A 329 26.08 -2.93 21.77
C LEU A 329 26.23 -3.00 20.25
N SER A 330 26.41 -4.21 19.73
CA SER A 330 26.44 -4.48 18.29
C SER A 330 25.67 -5.76 17.96
N GLY A 331 25.41 -5.97 16.66
CA GLY A 331 24.77 -7.17 16.13
C GLY A 331 23.47 -7.55 16.85
N ALA A 332 23.37 -8.83 17.24
CA ALA A 332 22.18 -9.39 17.89
C ALA A 332 21.87 -8.75 19.25
N ARG A 333 22.90 -8.28 19.99
CA ARG A 333 22.72 -7.64 21.30
C ARG A 333 22.06 -6.28 21.16
N ALA A 334 22.50 -5.47 20.20
CA ALA A 334 21.89 -4.18 19.88
C ALA A 334 20.42 -4.36 19.47
N LEU A 335 20.15 -5.29 18.55
CA LEU A 335 18.79 -5.56 18.09
C LEU A 335 17.87 -6.06 19.21
N SER A 336 18.40 -6.88 20.12
CA SER A 336 17.63 -7.38 21.27
C SER A 336 17.28 -6.26 22.26
N ALA A 337 18.23 -5.36 22.55
CA ALA A 337 17.98 -4.17 23.38
C ALA A 337 16.92 -3.26 22.74
N TRP A 338 17.05 -2.99 21.44
CA TRP A 338 16.08 -2.22 20.67
C TRP A 338 14.68 -2.84 20.69
N ARG A 339 14.56 -4.14 20.42
CA ARG A 339 13.28 -4.86 20.48
C ARG A 339 12.63 -4.82 21.87
N ARG A 340 13.41 -4.78 22.95
CA ARG A 340 12.86 -4.58 24.31
C ARG A 340 12.35 -3.16 24.50
N HIS A 341 13.12 -2.17 24.07
CA HIS A 341 12.74 -0.76 24.14
C HIS A 341 11.43 -0.46 23.40
N ILE A 342 11.31 -0.91 22.15
CA ILE A 342 10.09 -0.72 21.34
C ILE A 342 8.88 -1.40 21.97
N ARG A 343 9.02 -2.63 22.49
CA ARG A 343 7.92 -3.31 23.20
C ARG A 343 7.48 -2.57 24.46
N GLN A 344 8.41 -1.94 25.19
CA GLN A 344 8.07 -1.12 26.35
C GLN A 344 7.32 0.16 25.95
N GLN A 345 7.77 0.87 24.91
CA GLN A 345 7.04 2.04 24.39
C GLN A 345 5.62 1.66 23.97
N GLN A 346 5.46 0.55 23.26
CA GLN A 346 4.15 0.07 22.79
C GLN A 346 3.20 -0.28 23.93
N ARG A 347 3.69 -0.94 24.99
CA ARG A 347 2.87 -1.21 26.18
C ARG A 347 2.38 0.07 26.83
N ARG A 348 3.27 1.04 27.04
CA ARG A 348 2.91 2.35 27.61
C ARG A 348 1.88 3.08 26.75
N ALA A 349 2.04 3.08 25.43
CA ALA A 349 1.08 3.69 24.51
C ALA A 349 -0.28 2.98 24.54
N GLN A 350 -0.30 1.66 24.70
CA GLN A 350 -1.54 0.88 24.82
C GLN A 350 -2.25 1.14 26.16
N GLU A 351 -1.50 1.22 27.26
CA GLU A 351 -2.02 1.55 28.59
C GLU A 351 -2.62 2.97 28.59
N ALA A 352 -1.90 3.97 28.08
CA ALA A 352 -2.40 5.34 27.98
C ALA A 352 -3.71 5.44 27.17
N ARG A 353 -3.80 4.72 26.04
CA ARG A 353 -5.03 4.66 25.23
C ARG A 353 -6.20 4.00 25.96
N ARG A 354 -5.93 2.99 26.79
CA ARG A 354 -6.97 2.32 27.58
C ARG A 354 -7.53 3.27 28.64
N THR A 355 -6.64 3.97 29.34
CA THR A 355 -7.03 4.96 30.35
C THR A 355 -7.85 6.10 29.72
N SER A 356 -7.42 6.66 28.59
CA SER A 356 -8.17 7.73 27.92
C SER A 356 -9.57 7.32 27.43
N VAL A 357 -9.78 6.04 27.12
CA VAL A 357 -11.10 5.50 26.71
C VAL A 357 -11.98 5.18 27.92
N GLN A 358 -11.39 5.00 29.11
CA GLN A 358 -12.14 4.80 30.35
C GLN A 358 -12.56 6.13 31.01
N GLU A 359 -11.85 7.21 30.70
CA GLU A 359 -12.12 8.57 31.19
C GLU A 359 -13.01 9.41 30.26
N ALA A 360 -13.28 8.93 29.04
CA ALA A 360 -14.19 9.52 28.05
C ALA A 360 -15.50 8.72 28.00
#